data_AF-A0A0G4NZY8-F1
#
_entry.id   AF-A0A0G4NZY8-F1
#
_cell.length_a   1.000
_cell.length_b   1.000
_cell.length_c   1.000
_cell.angle_alpha   90.00
_cell.angle_beta   90.00
_cell.angle_gamma   90.00
#
_symmetry.space_group_name_H-M   'P 1'
#
loop_
_entity.id
_entity.type
_entity.pdbx_description
1 polymer ?
#
loop_
_entity_poly.entity_id
_entity_poly.type
_entity_poly.pdbx_seq_one_letter_code
_entity_poly.pdbx_strand_id
1 'polypeptide(L)'
;MRCLRKVTGLTLRPRIASVCRGPAQRRFNTNSTRSAPNGPEGSTTPKDTVNGKGLVVGVAVIAGLLGYGISTLATGDANKPSSTLAILDPERLPTVKYAILEDMQKAIAQIEYELRDTEDIISTDDEDLKMHGFSEWSSVRVDTLPIAVAYPRNTEQVSTIARICHERRVPIIPYSGGSSLEGHTAAPFGGISMDFVYMNQIIKINEDDMDVVVQPSVQWVDLNAQLKSMGTGLFFPMDPAPSAKIGGMISTNCSGTNAVHYGTMRDWVINLTVVLADGTVIKTRKRPRKSSAGYNLNGLFVGSEGTLGIVTEATLKLAVLPENYSVAVVPFNTIHDAVSAATKVIRRGVPVAALELMDETQMRIVNEGGVTRPRVWQEKPTLFFKFSGSKLMLEEAIQNVKQITEAYDSQGFEFARDEREQTLLWSARKESLYSLLALRKEGEEMWNTDVAVPLSHLADIIVASKQDAAALGLNACVKGHVGDGNFHENITYDGTKPEEYEKAKKAVKSMVQRAIDMEGTCTGEHGIGFGKKEALQQEVGNATISFMKILKGTFDPHWIMNPGKVFDR
;
A
#
# COMPACT_ATOMS: atom_id res chain seq x y z
N MET A 1 -25.95 27.18 -43.29
CA MET A 1 -27.27 27.78 -43.62
C MET A 1 -27.93 28.22 -42.31
N ARG A 2 -28.39 29.49 -42.25
CA ARG A 2 -29.48 30.14 -41.44
C ARG A 2 -29.80 29.57 -40.04
N CYS A 3 -30.09 30.31 -38.96
CA CYS A 3 -30.43 31.71 -38.62
C CYS A 3 -30.50 31.75 -37.06
N LEU A 4 -29.89 32.68 -36.32
CA LEU A 4 -30.34 34.03 -35.92
C LEU A 4 -31.37 34.14 -34.74
N ARG A 5 -30.96 34.96 -33.74
CA ARG A 5 -31.69 35.83 -32.75
C ARG A 5 -31.61 35.37 -31.28
N LYS A 6 -30.86 36.05 -30.39
CA LYS A 6 -31.01 37.38 -29.72
C LYS A 6 -32.32 37.56 -28.94
N VAL A 7 -32.23 37.63 -27.60
CA VAL A 7 -32.96 38.57 -26.74
C VAL A 7 -32.06 39.01 -25.57
N THR A 8 -31.84 40.32 -25.49
CA THR A 8 -31.30 41.15 -24.39
C THR A 8 -32.36 41.29 -23.29
N GLY A 9 -32.09 41.19 -21.99
CA GLY A 9 -31.38 42.16 -21.15
C GLY A 9 -32.38 42.88 -20.22
N LEU A 10 -32.18 42.83 -18.90
CA LEU A 10 -32.69 43.85 -17.97
C LEU A 10 -31.86 43.88 -16.67
N THR A 11 -31.22 45.03 -16.46
CA THR A 11 -30.51 45.47 -15.25
C THR A 11 -31.41 46.42 -14.45
N LEU A 12 -31.23 46.49 -13.12
CA LEU A 12 -31.38 47.64 -12.19
C LEU A 12 -31.42 47.09 -10.74
N ARG A 13 -30.31 47.05 -9.99
CA ARG A 13 -29.68 48.07 -9.10
C ARG A 13 -30.22 48.11 -7.64
N PRO A 14 -29.36 48.53 -6.66
CA PRO A 14 -29.45 48.17 -5.23
C PRO A 14 -29.76 49.36 -4.29
N ARG A 15 -29.98 49.08 -2.99
CA ARG A 15 -29.89 50.01 -1.83
C ARG A 15 -29.36 49.18 -0.64
N ILE A 16 -28.17 49.36 -0.06
CA ILE A 16 -27.54 50.47 0.71
C ILE A 16 -28.36 50.93 1.92
N ALA A 17 -27.88 50.61 3.13
CA ALA A 17 -27.34 51.55 4.14
C ALA A 17 -26.92 50.76 5.42
N SER A 18 -25.63 50.66 5.74
CA SER A 18 -24.85 51.54 6.68
C SER A 18 -25.00 51.08 8.15
N VAL A 19 -24.02 51.05 9.06
CA VAL A 19 -22.65 51.59 9.09
C VAL A 19 -21.95 51.13 10.40
N CYS A 20 -20.62 50.97 10.37
CA CYS A 20 -19.62 51.09 11.47
C CYS A 20 -19.71 50.13 12.69
N ARG A 21 -18.65 49.74 13.42
CA ARG A 21 -17.21 50.10 13.50
C ARG A 21 -16.53 49.06 14.41
N GLY A 22 -15.34 48.59 14.00
CA GLY A 22 -14.14 48.48 14.85
C GLY A 22 -14.03 47.39 15.93
N PRO A 23 -12.79 46.98 16.28
CA PRO A 23 -12.48 45.65 16.84
C PRO A 23 -12.03 45.71 18.31
N ALA A 24 -12.11 44.59 19.05
CA ALA A 24 -11.26 44.36 20.22
C ALA A 24 -11.24 42.90 20.68
N GLN A 25 -10.02 42.38 20.79
CA GLN A 25 -9.64 41.21 21.57
C GLN A 25 -9.95 41.41 23.07
N ARG A 26 -10.23 40.33 23.80
CA ARG A 26 -9.87 40.11 25.22
C ARG A 26 -10.07 38.62 25.54
N ARG A 27 -9.00 37.84 25.74
CA ARG A 27 -8.30 37.59 27.01
C ARG A 27 -9.25 37.29 28.17
N PHE A 28 -9.35 36.01 28.52
CA PHE A 28 -9.79 35.55 29.83
C PHE A 28 -8.64 35.68 30.82
N ASN A 29 -8.92 36.30 31.97
CA ASN A 29 -8.12 36.11 33.17
C ASN A 29 -9.03 36.03 34.39
N THR A 30 -8.53 35.30 35.36
CA THR A 30 -9.11 34.76 36.58
C THR A 30 -9.40 35.80 37.67
N ASN A 31 -10.38 35.49 38.53
CA ASN A 31 -10.24 35.26 39.99
C ASN A 31 -11.46 35.72 40.80
N SER A 32 -11.91 34.83 41.71
CA SER A 32 -12.23 35.04 43.14
C SER A 32 -13.20 36.17 43.53
N THR A 33 -14.14 36.09 44.49
CA THR A 33 -14.14 35.51 45.84
C THR A 33 -15.52 35.82 46.48
N ARG A 34 -15.89 35.04 47.52
CA ARG A 34 -16.70 35.42 48.73
C ARG A 34 -18.18 35.83 48.48
N SER A 35 -19.15 35.64 49.37
CA SER A 35 -19.20 35.33 50.80
C SER A 35 -20.64 34.91 51.21
N ALA A 36 -20.71 34.21 52.34
CA ALA A 36 -21.83 33.78 53.23
C ALA A 36 -22.93 34.88 53.52
N PRO A 37 -24.01 34.67 54.35
CA PRO A 37 -24.03 33.84 55.59
C PRO A 37 -25.37 33.31 56.21
N ASN A 38 -25.18 32.53 57.32
CA ASN A 38 -25.98 32.33 58.57
C ASN A 38 -27.41 31.74 58.49
N GLY A 39 -27.91 30.83 59.36
CA GLY A 39 -27.56 30.16 60.64
C GLY A 39 -28.84 29.40 61.12
N PRO A 40 -29.07 28.97 62.38
CA PRO A 40 -28.19 28.40 63.42
C PRO A 40 -28.76 27.14 64.16
N GLU A 41 -27.88 26.54 64.98
CA GLU A 41 -28.04 25.94 66.33
C GLU A 41 -28.90 24.69 66.66
N GLY A 42 -28.27 23.77 67.41
CA GLY A 42 -28.90 22.71 68.19
C GLY A 42 -27.86 21.82 68.90
N SER A 43 -27.55 22.13 70.16
CA SER A 43 -26.62 21.41 71.04
C SER A 43 -27.22 20.11 71.63
N THR A 44 -26.37 19.14 72.00
CA THR A 44 -26.37 18.50 73.34
C THR A 44 -25.17 17.55 73.49
N THR A 45 -24.53 17.58 74.66
CA THR A 45 -23.58 16.57 75.15
C THR A 45 -24.28 15.72 76.22
N PRO A 46 -23.76 14.52 76.51
CA PRO A 46 -23.44 14.25 77.90
C PRO A 46 -22.07 13.61 78.10
N LYS A 47 -21.52 13.89 79.29
CA LYS A 47 -20.33 13.26 79.87
C LYS A 47 -20.67 11.82 80.28
N ASP A 48 -19.73 10.90 80.11
CA ASP A 48 -19.56 9.79 81.05
C ASP A 48 -18.11 9.32 81.08
N THR A 49 -17.65 9.05 82.30
CA THR A 49 -16.28 8.69 82.65
C THR A 49 -16.29 7.21 82.98
N VAL A 50 -15.63 6.36 82.19
CA VAL A 50 -15.42 4.95 82.55
C VAL A 50 -13.97 4.54 82.31
N ASN A 51 -13.36 4.07 83.39
CA ASN A 51 -12.07 3.40 83.49
C ASN A 51 -11.95 2.27 82.45
N GLY A 52 -11.00 2.38 81.53
CA GLY A 52 -10.78 1.37 80.49
C GLY A 52 -9.36 1.31 79.93
N LYS A 53 -8.34 1.69 80.71
CA LYS A 53 -6.94 1.69 80.22
C LYS A 53 -6.40 0.29 79.86
N GLY A 54 -7.01 -0.79 80.35
CA GLY A 54 -6.63 -2.17 79.98
C GLY A 54 -7.34 -2.70 78.72
N LEU A 55 -8.61 -2.35 78.52
CA LEU A 55 -9.42 -2.86 77.40
C LEU A 55 -9.07 -2.14 76.08
N VAL A 56 -8.76 -0.85 76.14
CA VAL A 56 -8.39 -0.05 74.95
C VAL A 56 -7.04 -0.49 74.38
N VAL A 57 -6.09 -0.91 75.22
CA VAL A 57 -4.78 -1.42 74.77
C VAL A 57 -4.92 -2.82 74.15
N GLY A 58 -5.73 -3.71 74.75
CA GLY A 58 -5.99 -5.04 74.21
C GLY A 58 -6.69 -5.00 72.84
N VAL A 59 -7.71 -4.15 72.68
CA VAL A 59 -8.40 -3.95 71.40
C VAL A 59 -7.49 -3.29 70.37
N ALA A 60 -6.64 -2.34 70.76
CA ALA A 60 -5.68 -1.71 69.83
C ALA A 60 -4.59 -2.68 69.36
N VAL A 61 -4.11 -3.58 70.21
CA VAL A 61 -3.13 -4.61 69.83
C VAL A 61 -3.77 -5.67 68.93
N ILE A 62 -5.00 -6.11 69.24
CA ILE A 62 -5.71 -7.07 68.39
C ILE A 62 -6.08 -6.44 67.04
N ALA A 63 -6.54 -5.19 67.01
CA ALA A 63 -6.82 -4.46 65.77
C ALA A 63 -5.54 -4.18 64.98
N GLY A 64 -4.42 -3.91 65.66
CA GLY A 64 -3.11 -3.76 65.03
C GLY A 64 -2.57 -5.07 64.45
N LEU A 65 -2.78 -6.20 65.12
CA LEU A 65 -2.39 -7.53 64.65
C LEU A 65 -3.30 -8.04 63.53
N LEU A 66 -4.62 -7.78 63.61
CA LEU A 66 -5.54 -8.03 62.49
C LEU A 66 -5.24 -7.12 61.32
N GLY A 67 -4.96 -5.83 61.57
CA GLY A 67 -4.57 -4.87 60.54
C GLY A 67 -3.25 -5.25 59.87
N TYR A 68 -2.27 -5.72 60.65
CA TYR A 68 -1.01 -6.25 60.13
C TYR A 68 -1.21 -7.56 59.38
N GLY A 69 -2.05 -8.49 59.89
CA GLY A 69 -2.38 -9.75 59.23
C GLY A 69 -3.16 -9.58 57.92
N ILE A 70 -4.12 -8.66 57.89
CA ILE A 70 -4.85 -8.27 56.68
C ILE A 70 -3.90 -7.53 55.74
N SER A 71 -3.03 -6.66 56.26
CA SER A 71 -2.01 -6.00 55.45
C SER A 71 -1.02 -6.99 54.87
N THR A 72 -0.57 -8.03 55.59
CA THR A 72 0.38 -9.03 55.08
C THR A 72 -0.27 -10.06 54.19
N LEU A 73 -1.56 -10.33 54.34
CA LEU A 73 -2.35 -11.11 53.38
C LEU A 73 -2.66 -10.29 52.11
N ALA A 74 -2.93 -8.99 52.24
CA ALA A 74 -3.14 -8.08 51.12
C ALA A 74 -1.82 -7.70 50.40
N THR A 75 -0.70 -7.61 51.12
CA THR A 75 0.63 -7.39 50.54
C THR A 75 1.35 -8.70 50.19
N GLY A 76 0.83 -9.84 50.61
CA GLY A 76 1.24 -11.17 50.13
C GLY A 76 1.00 -11.35 48.63
N ASP A 77 0.08 -10.57 48.05
CA ASP A 77 -0.11 -10.43 46.59
C ASP A 77 0.68 -9.26 45.98
N ALA A 78 1.25 -8.35 46.79
CA ALA A 78 2.03 -7.20 46.32
C ALA A 78 3.51 -7.54 46.01
N ASN A 79 3.95 -8.76 46.31
CA ASN A 79 5.31 -9.27 46.02
C ASN A 79 5.36 -10.34 44.94
N LYS A 80 4.27 -10.56 44.19
CA LYS A 80 4.43 -11.10 42.83
C LYS A 80 5.07 -9.97 42.02
N PRO A 81 6.22 -10.15 41.35
CA PRO A 81 6.56 -9.23 40.29
C PRO A 81 5.32 -9.21 39.39
N SER A 82 4.68 -8.05 39.25
CA SER A 82 3.78 -7.86 38.12
C SER A 82 4.65 -8.17 36.92
N SER A 83 4.47 -9.35 36.35
CA SER A 83 5.11 -9.74 35.11
C SER A 83 4.44 -8.92 34.02
N THR A 84 4.64 -7.61 34.06
CA THR A 84 4.41 -6.76 32.90
C THR A 84 5.43 -7.23 31.89
N LEU A 85 5.01 -8.23 31.11
CA LEU A 85 5.71 -8.71 29.93
C LEU A 85 6.23 -7.48 29.19
N ALA A 86 7.49 -7.51 28.75
CA ALA A 86 8.04 -6.40 27.96
C ALA A 86 7.14 -6.11 26.75
N ILE A 87 7.17 -4.89 26.20
CA ILE A 87 6.29 -4.55 25.06
C ILE A 87 6.44 -5.57 23.93
N LEU A 88 7.68 -5.96 23.64
CA LEU A 88 8.05 -6.90 22.57
C LEU A 88 8.17 -8.35 23.04
N ASP A 89 7.59 -8.69 24.19
CA ASP A 89 7.63 -10.05 24.72
C ASP A 89 6.83 -11.02 23.83
N PRO A 90 7.46 -12.08 23.30
CA PRO A 90 6.78 -13.08 22.47
C PRO A 90 5.59 -13.75 23.16
N GLU A 91 5.57 -13.82 24.49
CA GLU A 91 4.46 -14.39 25.26
C GLU A 91 3.17 -13.56 25.15
N ARG A 92 3.24 -12.29 24.72
CA ARG A 92 2.05 -11.46 24.44
C ARG A 92 1.27 -11.91 23.21
N LEU A 93 1.89 -12.70 22.34
CA LEU A 93 1.27 -13.12 21.09
C LEU A 93 0.53 -14.45 21.30
N PRO A 94 -0.72 -14.59 20.80
CA PRO A 94 -1.50 -15.81 21.00
C PRO A 94 -0.89 -17.00 20.26
N THR A 95 -1.15 -18.21 20.76
CA THR A 95 -0.88 -19.45 20.02
C THR A 95 -1.89 -19.57 18.88
N VAL A 96 -1.39 -19.67 17.65
CA VAL A 96 -2.22 -19.72 16.45
C VAL A 96 -2.58 -21.16 16.12
N LYS A 97 -3.86 -21.43 15.90
CA LYS A 97 -4.37 -22.70 15.40
C LYS A 97 -5.48 -22.42 14.40
N TYR A 98 -5.24 -22.73 13.13
CA TYR A 98 -6.24 -22.64 12.07
C TYR A 98 -7.21 -23.82 12.10
N ALA A 99 -8.38 -23.60 11.50
CA ALA A 99 -9.37 -24.64 11.25
C ALA A 99 -8.77 -25.83 10.49
N ILE A 100 -9.24 -27.04 10.77
CA ILE A 100 -9.01 -28.18 9.89
C ILE A 100 -10.04 -28.18 8.74
N LEU A 101 -9.80 -28.96 7.69
CA LEU A 101 -10.68 -29.01 6.51
C LEU A 101 -12.16 -29.18 6.84
N GLU A 102 -12.51 -30.08 7.77
CA GLU A 102 -13.89 -30.31 8.21
C GLU A 102 -14.54 -29.03 8.81
N ASP A 103 -13.78 -28.28 9.61
CA ASP A 103 -14.27 -27.04 10.22
C ASP A 103 -14.36 -25.90 9.20
N MET A 104 -13.48 -25.88 8.21
CA MET A 104 -13.56 -24.94 7.10
C MET A 104 -14.79 -25.22 6.21
N GLN A 105 -15.12 -26.49 5.95
CA GLN A 105 -16.35 -26.88 5.23
C GLN A 105 -17.61 -26.44 5.99
N LYS A 106 -17.61 -26.54 7.32
CA LYS A 106 -18.71 -26.00 8.16
C LYS A 106 -18.81 -24.48 8.06
N ALA A 107 -17.68 -23.77 7.91
CA ALA A 107 -17.67 -22.32 7.70
C ALA A 107 -18.30 -21.96 6.34
N ILE A 108 -17.93 -22.68 5.28
CA ILE A 108 -18.51 -22.52 3.94
C ILE A 108 -20.03 -22.69 4.00
N ALA A 109 -20.51 -23.80 4.56
CA ALA A 109 -21.95 -24.06 4.69
C ALA A 109 -22.68 -22.97 5.49
N GLN A 110 -22.03 -22.40 6.51
CA GLN A 110 -22.60 -21.28 7.27
C GLN A 110 -22.66 -19.99 6.43
N ILE A 111 -21.63 -19.70 5.63
CA ILE A 111 -21.62 -18.54 4.72
C ILE A 111 -22.76 -18.68 3.71
N GLU A 112 -22.89 -19.84 3.06
CA GLU A 112 -23.96 -20.12 2.11
C GLU A 112 -25.35 -19.99 2.76
N TYR A 113 -25.51 -20.42 4.00
CA TYR A 113 -26.78 -20.30 4.73
C TYR A 113 -27.14 -18.86 5.10
N GLU A 114 -26.19 -18.11 5.66
CA GLU A 114 -26.40 -16.73 6.10
C GLU A 114 -26.53 -15.76 4.92
N LEU A 115 -25.87 -16.05 3.80
CA LEU A 115 -25.90 -15.26 2.57
C LEU A 115 -26.69 -15.94 1.44
N ARG A 116 -27.63 -16.84 1.77
CA ARG A 116 -28.42 -17.65 0.81
C ARG A 116 -29.21 -16.85 -0.23
N ASP A 117 -29.48 -15.58 0.06
CA ASP A 117 -30.18 -14.67 -0.87
C ASP A 117 -29.24 -14.13 -1.95
N THR A 118 -27.97 -14.52 -1.93
CA THR A 118 -26.92 -14.15 -2.89
C THR A 118 -26.46 -15.38 -3.65
N GLU A 119 -26.84 -15.47 -4.92
CA GLU A 119 -26.38 -16.53 -5.82
C GLU A 119 -24.85 -16.49 -5.99
N ASP A 120 -24.24 -17.66 -6.16
CA ASP A 120 -22.81 -17.84 -6.40
C ASP A 120 -21.91 -17.11 -5.39
N ILE A 121 -22.33 -17.03 -4.12
CA ILE A 121 -21.54 -16.40 -3.06
C ILE A 121 -20.27 -17.18 -2.75
N ILE A 122 -20.29 -18.50 -2.94
CA ILE A 122 -19.16 -19.41 -2.77
C ILE A 122 -18.98 -20.23 -4.06
N SER A 123 -17.74 -20.41 -4.47
CA SER A 123 -17.32 -21.42 -5.44
C SER A 123 -16.30 -22.37 -4.85
N THR A 124 -16.43 -23.65 -5.19
CA THR A 124 -15.46 -24.71 -4.89
C THR A 124 -14.99 -25.40 -6.16
N ASP A 125 -15.15 -24.75 -7.31
CA ASP A 125 -14.68 -25.27 -8.60
C ASP A 125 -13.15 -25.29 -8.65
N ASP A 126 -12.55 -26.39 -9.11
CA ASP A 126 -11.10 -26.59 -9.13
C ASP A 126 -10.37 -25.48 -9.90
N GLU A 127 -10.95 -24.95 -10.98
CA GLU A 127 -10.35 -23.85 -11.74
C GLU A 127 -10.39 -22.53 -10.98
N ASP A 128 -11.48 -22.26 -10.24
CA ASP A 128 -11.56 -21.08 -9.37
C ASP A 128 -10.53 -21.18 -8.25
N LEU A 129 -10.40 -22.33 -7.59
CA LEU A 129 -9.39 -22.53 -6.55
C LEU A 129 -7.97 -22.32 -7.09
N LYS A 130 -7.70 -22.82 -8.29
CA LYS A 130 -6.40 -22.67 -8.96
C LYS A 130 -6.12 -21.22 -9.34
N MET A 131 -7.05 -20.51 -9.98
CA MET A 131 -6.89 -19.11 -10.36
C MET A 131 -6.67 -18.17 -9.15
N HIS A 132 -7.14 -18.57 -7.97
CA HIS A 132 -7.02 -17.77 -6.75
C HIS A 132 -5.89 -18.21 -5.81
N GLY A 133 -5.29 -19.39 -6.02
CA GLY A 133 -4.16 -19.88 -5.24
C GLY A 133 -2.82 -19.91 -5.99
N PHE A 134 -2.85 -19.90 -7.32
CA PHE A 134 -1.67 -19.91 -8.19
C PHE A 134 -1.60 -18.62 -9.02
N SER A 135 -0.38 -18.13 -9.26
CA SER A 135 -0.14 -16.95 -10.10
C SER A 135 1.07 -17.18 -10.99
N GLU A 136 0.86 -17.09 -12.31
CA GLU A 136 1.95 -17.12 -13.30
C GLU A 136 2.89 -15.91 -13.18
N TRP A 137 2.47 -14.89 -12.44
CA TRP A 137 3.25 -13.67 -12.21
C TRP A 137 4.27 -13.81 -11.09
N SER A 138 4.11 -14.83 -10.24
CA SER A 138 4.93 -15.03 -9.04
C SER A 138 5.89 -16.21 -9.20
N SER A 139 7.13 -16.03 -8.73
CA SER A 139 8.09 -17.12 -8.56
C SER A 139 7.86 -17.93 -7.28
N VAL A 140 6.93 -17.51 -6.41
CA VAL A 140 6.58 -18.22 -5.19
C VAL A 140 5.78 -19.48 -5.53
N ARG A 141 6.29 -20.64 -5.08
CA ARG A 141 5.62 -21.94 -5.24
C ARG A 141 5.00 -22.36 -3.90
N VAL A 142 3.67 -22.46 -3.87
CA VAL A 142 2.90 -22.99 -2.74
C VAL A 142 1.98 -24.09 -3.24
N ASP A 143 2.12 -25.29 -2.70
CA ASP A 143 1.40 -26.48 -3.18
C ASP A 143 -0.07 -26.56 -2.68
N THR A 144 -0.49 -25.58 -1.88
CA THR A 144 -1.82 -25.53 -1.25
C THR A 144 -2.67 -24.43 -1.88
N LEU A 145 -3.87 -24.81 -2.32
CA LEU A 145 -4.89 -23.91 -2.83
C LEU A 145 -5.87 -23.50 -1.71
N PRO A 146 -6.61 -22.37 -1.86
CA PRO A 146 -7.79 -22.14 -1.04
C PRO A 146 -8.78 -23.30 -1.23
N ILE A 147 -9.66 -23.53 -0.24
CA ILE A 147 -10.68 -24.57 -0.32
C ILE A 147 -12.01 -24.07 -0.89
N ALA A 148 -12.16 -22.74 -0.97
CA ALA A 148 -13.30 -22.05 -1.55
C ALA A 148 -12.91 -20.62 -1.96
N VAL A 149 -13.63 -20.06 -2.92
CA VAL A 149 -13.62 -18.64 -3.27
C VAL A 149 -14.95 -18.02 -2.87
N ALA A 150 -14.92 -16.91 -2.14
CA ALA A 150 -16.09 -16.13 -1.79
C ALA A 150 -16.19 -14.86 -2.65
N TYR A 151 -17.39 -14.56 -3.16
CA TYR A 151 -17.65 -13.46 -4.08
C TYR A 151 -18.64 -12.42 -3.49
N PRO A 152 -18.23 -11.66 -2.46
CA PRO A 152 -19.09 -10.64 -1.86
C PRO A 152 -19.38 -9.49 -2.83
N ARG A 153 -20.53 -8.84 -2.63
CA ARG A 153 -21.05 -7.73 -3.45
C ARG A 153 -21.14 -6.40 -2.70
N ASN A 154 -20.96 -6.41 -1.38
CA ASN A 154 -20.99 -5.23 -0.52
C ASN A 154 -20.22 -5.44 0.79
N THR A 155 -20.03 -4.36 1.55
CA THR A 155 -19.27 -4.36 2.81
C THR A 155 -19.91 -5.26 3.86
N GLU A 156 -21.23 -5.35 3.90
CA GLU A 156 -21.99 -6.15 4.84
C GLU A 156 -21.71 -7.65 4.63
N GLN A 157 -21.66 -8.11 3.38
CA GLN A 157 -21.29 -9.50 3.06
C GLN A 157 -19.84 -9.81 3.42
N VAL A 158 -18.91 -8.89 3.16
CA VAL A 158 -17.51 -9.02 3.60
C VAL A 158 -17.42 -9.15 5.12
N SER A 159 -18.17 -8.31 5.85
CA SER A 159 -18.28 -8.37 7.32
C SER A 159 -18.81 -9.72 7.81
N THR A 160 -19.90 -10.23 7.21
CA THR A 160 -20.46 -11.54 7.57
C THR A 160 -19.46 -12.67 7.35
N ILE A 161 -18.77 -12.70 6.19
CA ILE A 161 -17.78 -13.74 5.90
C ILE A 161 -16.60 -13.66 6.88
N ALA A 162 -16.07 -12.45 7.12
CA ALA A 162 -14.97 -12.24 8.05
C ALA A 162 -15.33 -12.71 9.47
N ARG A 163 -16.54 -12.38 9.95
CA ARG A 163 -17.05 -12.84 11.25
C ARG A 163 -17.10 -14.37 11.35
N ILE A 164 -17.68 -15.04 10.36
CA ILE A 164 -17.78 -16.52 10.35
C ILE A 164 -16.38 -17.15 10.35
N CYS A 165 -15.48 -16.64 9.52
CA CYS A 165 -14.09 -17.08 9.46
C CYS A 165 -13.35 -16.83 10.77
N HIS A 166 -13.61 -15.72 11.45
CA HIS A 166 -13.04 -15.41 12.77
C HIS A 166 -13.47 -16.42 13.82
N GLU A 167 -14.78 -16.64 13.96
CA GLU A 167 -15.36 -17.58 14.92
C GLU A 167 -14.82 -19.00 14.74
N ARG A 168 -14.56 -19.39 13.49
CA ARG A 168 -14.09 -20.73 13.12
C ARG A 168 -12.58 -20.84 12.89
N ARG A 169 -11.85 -19.73 12.98
CA ARG A 169 -10.39 -19.65 12.72
C ARG A 169 -9.99 -20.09 11.31
N VAL A 170 -10.80 -19.72 10.32
CA VAL A 170 -10.55 -20.01 8.89
C VAL A 170 -9.72 -18.88 8.28
N PRO A 171 -8.56 -19.18 7.67
CA PRO A 171 -7.79 -18.18 6.92
C PRO A 171 -8.60 -17.49 5.83
N ILE A 172 -8.36 -16.19 5.65
CA ILE A 172 -8.95 -15.36 4.59
C ILE A 172 -7.82 -14.78 3.75
N ILE A 173 -7.90 -14.95 2.43
CA ILE A 173 -6.95 -14.40 1.47
C ILE A 173 -7.70 -13.36 0.62
N PRO A 174 -7.55 -12.05 0.89
CA PRO A 174 -8.20 -11.02 0.08
C PRO A 174 -7.66 -11.03 -1.36
N TYR A 175 -8.56 -10.97 -2.32
CA TYR A 175 -8.24 -11.06 -3.74
C TYR A 175 -8.96 -9.98 -4.55
N SER A 176 -8.27 -9.38 -5.53
CA SER A 176 -8.87 -8.35 -6.39
C SER A 176 -8.37 -8.44 -7.83
N GLY A 177 -7.16 -7.93 -8.10
CA GLY A 177 -6.60 -7.92 -9.46
C GLY A 177 -5.83 -9.18 -9.83
N GLY A 178 -5.43 -10.00 -8.86
CA GLY A 178 -4.61 -11.20 -9.10
C GLY A 178 -3.20 -10.94 -9.67
N SER A 179 -2.78 -9.68 -9.79
CA SER A 179 -1.57 -9.27 -10.51
C SER A 179 -0.32 -9.08 -9.65
N SER A 180 -0.37 -9.45 -8.37
CA SER A 180 0.76 -9.32 -7.44
C SER A 180 1.89 -10.31 -7.73
N LEU A 181 3.14 -9.92 -7.45
CA LEU A 181 4.33 -10.70 -7.83
C LEU A 181 4.94 -11.52 -6.69
N GLU A 182 4.79 -11.10 -5.43
CA GLU A 182 5.49 -11.73 -4.29
C GLU A 182 4.66 -12.81 -3.57
N GLY A 183 3.69 -13.44 -4.25
CA GLY A 183 2.90 -14.55 -3.71
C GLY A 183 1.80 -14.13 -2.72
N HIS A 184 1.20 -12.96 -2.89
CA HIS A 184 0.22 -12.41 -1.96
C HIS A 184 -1.09 -13.22 -1.90
N THR A 185 -1.46 -13.84 -3.02
CA THR A 185 -2.68 -14.64 -3.19
C THR A 185 -2.48 -16.11 -2.82
N ALA A 186 -1.25 -16.54 -2.51
CA ALA A 186 -0.99 -17.92 -2.13
C ALA A 186 -1.69 -18.28 -0.81
N ALA A 187 -2.22 -19.50 -0.72
CA ALA A 187 -2.99 -19.98 0.43
C ALA A 187 -2.27 -21.14 1.15
N PRO A 188 -1.12 -20.91 1.80
CA PRO A 188 -0.29 -21.97 2.40
C PRO A 188 -0.99 -22.75 3.52
N PHE A 189 -2.11 -22.25 4.03
CA PHE A 189 -2.92 -22.89 5.07
C PHE A 189 -4.34 -23.21 4.59
N GLY A 190 -4.59 -23.24 3.28
CA GLY A 190 -5.94 -23.31 2.71
C GLY A 190 -6.78 -22.09 3.09
N GLY A 191 -8.03 -22.33 3.48
CA GLY A 191 -8.98 -21.26 3.85
C GLY A 191 -9.77 -20.74 2.65
N ILE A 192 -10.25 -19.50 2.74
CA ILE A 192 -11.16 -18.89 1.77
C ILE A 192 -10.45 -17.74 1.08
N SER A 193 -10.35 -17.80 -0.25
CA SER A 193 -10.01 -16.62 -1.05
C SER A 193 -11.24 -15.73 -1.16
N MET A 194 -11.11 -14.43 -0.92
CA MET A 194 -12.23 -13.49 -0.98
C MET A 194 -12.02 -12.55 -2.16
N ASP A 195 -12.69 -12.85 -3.27
CA ASP A 195 -12.59 -12.06 -4.50
C ASP A 195 -13.65 -10.97 -4.56
N PHE A 196 -13.17 -9.72 -4.61
CA PHE A 196 -14.00 -8.54 -4.74
C PHE A 196 -14.52 -8.30 -6.17
N VAL A 197 -14.46 -9.25 -7.10
CA VAL A 197 -14.82 -9.04 -8.52
C VAL A 197 -16.15 -8.32 -8.72
N TYR A 198 -17.16 -8.58 -7.88
CA TYR A 198 -18.46 -7.91 -7.92
C TYR A 198 -18.55 -6.59 -7.15
N MET A 199 -17.50 -6.20 -6.43
CA MET A 199 -17.34 -4.88 -5.80
C MET A 199 -16.45 -3.99 -6.68
N ASN A 200 -16.94 -3.68 -7.88
CA ASN A 200 -16.22 -2.95 -8.93
C ASN A 200 -16.86 -1.59 -9.31
N GLN A 201 -17.63 -0.99 -8.41
CA GLN A 201 -18.37 0.23 -8.69
C GLN A 201 -17.60 1.51 -8.30
N ILE A 202 -17.71 2.53 -9.14
CA ILE A 202 -17.38 3.91 -8.81
C ILE A 202 -18.62 4.53 -8.15
N ILE A 203 -18.58 4.60 -6.82
CA ILE A 203 -19.72 4.97 -5.97
C ILE A 203 -20.07 6.44 -6.11
N LYS A 204 -19.07 7.32 -6.14
CA LYS A 204 -19.28 8.77 -6.22
C LYS A 204 -18.07 9.51 -6.77
N ILE A 205 -18.28 10.42 -7.71
CA ILE A 205 -17.27 11.39 -8.16
C ILE A 205 -17.66 12.76 -7.61
N ASN A 206 -16.75 13.41 -6.88
CA ASN A 206 -16.91 14.77 -6.37
C ASN A 206 -15.94 15.69 -7.12
N GLU A 207 -16.35 16.14 -8.32
CA GLU A 207 -15.52 16.93 -9.23
C GLU A 207 -14.97 18.21 -8.58
N ASP A 208 -15.86 19.00 -7.96
CA ASP A 208 -15.48 20.27 -7.30
C ASP A 208 -14.47 20.08 -6.15
N ASP A 209 -14.50 18.91 -5.49
CA ASP A 209 -13.59 18.57 -4.40
C ASP A 209 -12.35 17.79 -4.87
N MET A 210 -12.31 17.40 -6.14
CA MET A 210 -11.28 16.59 -6.76
C MET A 210 -11.04 15.27 -6.02
N ASP A 211 -12.12 14.54 -5.69
CA ASP A 211 -12.03 13.22 -5.08
C ASP A 211 -13.09 12.24 -5.62
N VAL A 212 -12.83 10.95 -5.44
CA VAL A 212 -13.70 9.85 -5.88
C VAL A 212 -13.83 8.80 -4.79
N VAL A 213 -15.01 8.19 -4.67
CA VAL A 213 -15.30 7.04 -3.83
C VAL A 213 -15.47 5.81 -4.72
N VAL A 214 -14.69 4.76 -4.46
CA VAL A 214 -14.60 3.57 -5.31
C VAL A 214 -14.57 2.29 -4.48
N GLN A 215 -15.03 1.19 -5.07
CA GLN A 215 -14.89 -0.16 -4.52
C GLN A 215 -13.57 -0.83 -4.95
N PRO A 216 -13.14 -1.93 -4.29
CA PRO A 216 -11.78 -2.46 -4.42
C PRO A 216 -11.46 -2.99 -5.80
N SER A 217 -12.44 -3.53 -6.53
CA SER A 217 -12.22 -4.10 -7.86
C SER A 217 -12.43 -3.12 -9.01
N VAL A 218 -12.52 -1.82 -8.74
CA VAL A 218 -12.41 -0.81 -9.79
C VAL A 218 -11.00 -0.88 -10.39
N GLN A 219 -10.92 -1.04 -11.70
CA GLN A 219 -9.66 -0.95 -12.44
C GLN A 219 -9.31 0.53 -12.65
N TRP A 220 -8.04 0.90 -12.44
CA TRP A 220 -7.65 2.31 -12.49
C TRP A 220 -7.78 2.92 -13.89
N VAL A 221 -7.57 2.10 -14.94
CA VAL A 221 -7.75 2.54 -16.34
C VAL A 221 -9.21 2.86 -16.65
N ASP A 222 -10.15 2.08 -16.11
CA ASP A 222 -11.58 2.30 -16.30
C ASP A 222 -12.07 3.55 -15.55
N LEU A 223 -11.54 3.77 -14.34
CA LEU A 223 -11.77 5.02 -13.60
C LEU A 223 -11.33 6.24 -14.42
N ASN A 224 -10.14 6.20 -15.00
CA ASN A 224 -9.66 7.29 -15.86
C ASN A 224 -10.46 7.43 -17.15
N ALA A 225 -10.89 6.32 -17.76
CA ALA A 225 -11.75 6.36 -18.94
C ALA A 225 -13.11 7.01 -18.64
N GLN A 226 -13.70 6.72 -17.47
CA GLN A 226 -14.95 7.32 -17.03
C GLN A 226 -14.79 8.81 -16.72
N LEU A 227 -13.74 9.21 -15.98
CA LEU A 227 -13.47 10.62 -15.68
C LEU A 227 -13.28 11.45 -16.96
N LYS A 228 -12.63 10.86 -17.97
CA LYS A 228 -12.45 11.45 -19.29
C LYS A 228 -13.77 11.55 -20.06
N SER A 229 -14.60 10.51 -20.08
CA SER A 229 -15.88 10.53 -20.81
C SER A 229 -16.87 11.53 -20.23
N MET A 230 -16.79 11.79 -18.93
CA MET A 230 -17.55 12.82 -18.22
C MET A 230 -17.03 14.25 -18.47
N GLY A 231 -15.84 14.42 -19.06
CA GLY A 231 -15.29 15.75 -19.36
C GLY A 231 -14.84 16.54 -18.12
N THR A 232 -14.56 15.87 -17.00
CA THR A 232 -14.24 16.50 -15.70
C THR A 232 -12.93 17.31 -15.70
N GLY A 233 -12.03 17.06 -16.65
CA GLY A 233 -10.66 17.58 -16.61
C GLY A 233 -9.81 17.02 -15.45
N LEU A 234 -10.26 15.94 -14.81
CA LEU A 234 -9.58 15.27 -13.71
C LEU A 234 -9.14 13.85 -14.12
N PHE A 235 -8.15 13.31 -13.40
CA PHE A 235 -7.70 11.92 -13.53
C PHE A 235 -7.09 11.39 -12.23
N PHE A 236 -7.06 10.07 -12.08
CA PHE A 236 -6.33 9.37 -11.04
C PHE A 236 -4.91 9.04 -11.56
N PRO A 237 -3.83 9.59 -10.97
CA PRO A 237 -2.54 9.66 -11.65
C PRO A 237 -1.62 8.45 -11.45
N MET A 238 -2.03 7.49 -10.63
CA MET A 238 -1.31 6.23 -10.51
C MET A 238 -1.29 5.50 -11.85
N ASP A 239 -0.13 4.96 -12.22
CA ASP A 239 0.09 4.30 -13.51
C ASP A 239 0.86 2.96 -13.33
N PRO A 240 0.33 2.00 -12.54
CA PRO A 240 0.86 0.65 -12.46
C PRO A 240 0.45 -0.16 -13.71
N ALA A 241 0.72 -1.48 -13.71
CA ALA A 241 0.23 -2.37 -14.76
C ALA A 241 -1.30 -2.20 -14.99
N PRO A 242 -1.79 -2.25 -16.25
CA PRO A 242 -3.20 -2.01 -16.54
C PRO A 242 -4.15 -2.91 -15.76
N SER A 243 -3.78 -4.17 -15.48
CA SER A 243 -4.59 -5.14 -14.74
C SER A 243 -4.80 -4.81 -13.25
N ALA A 244 -4.07 -3.83 -12.70
CA ALA A 244 -4.18 -3.47 -11.29
C ALA A 244 -5.56 -2.87 -10.96
N LYS A 245 -6.09 -3.30 -9.81
CA LYS A 245 -7.35 -2.79 -9.23
C LYS A 245 -7.09 -2.10 -7.91
N ILE A 246 -7.92 -1.12 -7.56
CA ILE A 246 -7.71 -0.20 -6.43
C ILE A 246 -7.40 -0.91 -5.10
N GLY A 247 -8.08 -2.02 -4.78
CA GLY A 247 -7.86 -2.77 -3.55
C GLY A 247 -6.46 -3.36 -3.45
N GLY A 248 -5.96 -3.94 -4.55
CA GLY A 248 -4.59 -4.44 -4.66
C GLY A 248 -3.57 -3.31 -4.56
N MET A 249 -3.82 -2.21 -5.28
CA MET A 249 -2.99 -1.01 -5.26
C MET A 249 -2.81 -0.46 -3.83
N ILE A 250 -3.90 -0.39 -3.05
CA ILE A 250 -3.86 0.02 -1.64
C ILE A 250 -3.08 -0.99 -0.81
N SER A 251 -3.37 -2.28 -0.99
CA SER A 251 -2.79 -3.36 -0.18
C SER A 251 -1.28 -3.46 -0.33
N THR A 252 -0.73 -3.19 -1.52
CA THR A 252 0.73 -3.25 -1.77
C THR A 252 1.42 -1.89 -1.73
N ASN A 253 0.70 -0.80 -1.42
CA ASN A 253 1.18 0.57 -1.61
C ASN A 253 1.81 0.78 -2.99
N CYS A 254 1.11 0.38 -4.06
CA CYS A 254 1.70 0.32 -5.38
C CYS A 254 2.28 1.68 -5.82
N SER A 255 3.27 1.59 -6.70
CA SER A 255 3.86 2.73 -7.40
C SER A 255 3.41 2.72 -8.88
N GLY A 256 4.26 3.18 -9.79
CA GLY A 256 4.04 3.20 -11.24
C GLY A 256 4.91 4.27 -11.90
N THR A 257 4.86 4.38 -13.24
CA THR A 257 5.79 5.27 -13.99
C THR A 257 5.66 6.75 -13.62
N ASN A 258 4.50 7.14 -13.09
CA ASN A 258 4.17 8.50 -12.69
C ASN A 258 4.55 8.85 -11.23
N ALA A 259 5.06 7.89 -10.45
CA ALA A 259 5.28 8.05 -9.01
C ALA A 259 6.34 9.10 -8.67
N VAL A 260 7.34 9.29 -9.54
CA VAL A 260 8.34 10.37 -9.41
C VAL A 260 7.69 11.75 -9.29
N HIS A 261 6.53 11.97 -9.92
CA HIS A 261 5.82 13.24 -9.87
C HIS A 261 4.68 13.24 -8.83
N TYR A 262 3.92 12.17 -8.77
CA TYR A 262 2.66 12.13 -8.00
C TYR A 262 2.75 11.38 -6.67
N GLY A 263 3.86 10.71 -6.37
CA GLY A 263 3.99 9.81 -5.22
C GLY A 263 3.34 8.45 -5.45
N THR A 264 3.22 7.68 -4.38
CA THR A 264 2.72 6.28 -4.39
C THR A 264 1.28 6.21 -3.88
N MET A 265 0.67 5.02 -3.90
CA MET A 265 -0.75 4.86 -3.55
C MET A 265 -1.13 5.48 -2.19
N ARG A 266 -0.26 5.38 -1.16
CA ARG A 266 -0.49 6.00 0.16
C ARG A 266 -0.76 7.50 0.09
N ASP A 267 -0.12 8.18 -0.85
CA ASP A 267 -0.25 9.62 -1.00
C ASP A 267 -1.64 9.96 -1.51
N TRP A 268 -2.29 9.05 -2.24
CA TRP A 268 -3.58 9.26 -2.92
C TRP A 268 -4.81 8.85 -2.10
N VAL A 269 -4.63 8.16 -0.98
CA VAL A 269 -5.74 7.72 -0.12
C VAL A 269 -6.19 8.85 0.83
N ILE A 270 -7.45 9.27 0.68
CA ILE A 270 -8.11 10.16 1.64
C ILE A 270 -8.59 9.34 2.83
N ASN A 271 -9.40 8.31 2.64
CA ASN A 271 -9.86 7.43 3.72
C ASN A 271 -10.24 6.06 3.17
N LEU A 272 -10.34 5.07 4.05
CA LEU A 272 -10.69 3.70 3.74
C LEU A 272 -11.84 3.24 4.64
N THR A 273 -12.78 2.50 4.08
CA THR A 273 -13.69 1.62 4.84
C THR A 273 -13.06 0.23 4.85
N VAL A 274 -12.87 -0.33 6.04
CA VAL A 274 -12.14 -1.58 6.26
C VAL A 274 -12.97 -2.51 7.13
N VAL A 275 -13.03 -3.78 6.76
CA VAL A 275 -13.55 -4.88 7.58
C VAL A 275 -12.38 -5.54 8.31
N LEU A 276 -12.43 -5.55 9.64
CA LEU A 276 -11.43 -6.17 10.50
C LEU A 276 -11.61 -7.69 10.58
N ALA A 277 -10.67 -8.38 11.25
CA ALA A 277 -10.66 -9.84 11.37
C ALA A 277 -11.98 -10.42 11.87
N ASP A 278 -12.62 -9.78 12.85
CA ASP A 278 -13.88 -10.18 13.48
C ASP A 278 -15.15 -9.77 12.72
N GLY A 279 -14.99 -9.15 11.55
CA GLY A 279 -16.09 -8.59 10.76
C GLY A 279 -16.47 -7.15 11.15
N THR A 280 -15.82 -6.53 12.13
CA THR A 280 -16.10 -5.14 12.50
C THR A 280 -15.76 -4.19 11.34
N VAL A 281 -16.70 -3.32 10.96
CA VAL A 281 -16.49 -2.30 9.93
C VAL A 281 -16.01 -1.01 10.56
N ILE A 282 -14.85 -0.51 10.12
CA ILE A 282 -14.31 0.78 10.52
C ILE A 282 -14.11 1.70 9.32
N LYS A 283 -14.06 3.01 9.58
CA LYS A 283 -13.63 4.01 8.60
C LYS A 283 -12.44 4.77 9.16
N THR A 284 -11.33 4.79 8.42
CA THR A 284 -10.04 5.28 8.93
C THR A 284 -10.08 6.76 9.31
N ARG A 285 -10.85 7.57 8.58
CA ARG A 285 -11.19 8.96 8.90
C ARG A 285 -12.33 9.49 8.01
N LYS A 286 -12.76 10.73 8.24
CA LYS A 286 -13.71 11.45 7.37
C LYS A 286 -13.03 11.96 6.07
N ARG A 287 -13.84 12.50 5.15
CA ARG A 287 -13.44 12.94 3.79
C ARG A 287 -12.45 14.13 3.68
N PRO A 288 -12.33 15.08 4.63
CA PRO A 288 -11.40 16.20 4.44
C PRO A 288 -9.95 15.74 4.16
N ARG A 289 -9.30 16.35 3.16
CA ARG A 289 -7.91 16.03 2.78
C ARG A 289 -6.90 16.21 3.92
N LYS A 290 -7.21 17.13 4.85
CA LYS A 290 -6.42 17.41 6.04
C LYS A 290 -7.18 16.95 7.27
N SER A 291 -6.51 16.18 8.13
CA SER A 291 -7.02 15.79 9.44
C SER A 291 -5.85 15.52 10.37
N SER A 292 -5.99 15.95 11.62
CA SER A 292 -5.10 15.60 12.74
C SER A 292 -5.90 14.96 13.89
N ALA A 293 -7.09 14.44 13.59
CA ALA A 293 -7.95 13.80 14.57
C ALA A 293 -7.50 12.34 14.77
N GLY A 294 -6.78 12.08 15.87
CA GLY A 294 -6.30 10.75 16.23
C GLY A 294 -5.15 10.24 15.37
N TYR A 295 -4.92 8.92 15.41
CA TYR A 295 -3.87 8.25 14.63
C TYR A 295 -4.18 8.23 13.13
N ASN A 296 -3.14 8.29 12.30
CA ASN A 296 -3.29 8.13 10.85
C ASN A 296 -3.43 6.65 10.47
N LEU A 297 -4.66 6.12 10.57
CA LEU A 297 -4.93 4.71 10.28
C LEU A 297 -4.76 4.34 8.80
N ASN A 298 -4.80 5.29 7.86
CA ASN A 298 -4.51 4.99 6.45
C ASN A 298 -3.11 4.36 6.30
N GLY A 299 -2.13 4.89 7.03
CA GLY A 299 -0.75 4.38 6.99
C GLY A 299 -0.57 2.99 7.61
N LEU A 300 -1.57 2.46 8.33
CA LEU A 300 -1.54 1.08 8.81
C LEU A 300 -2.10 0.13 7.76
N PHE A 301 -3.13 0.52 6.99
CA PHE A 301 -3.79 -0.37 6.02
C PHE A 301 -3.16 -0.32 4.62
N VAL A 302 -2.67 0.83 4.18
CA VAL A 302 -1.95 0.95 2.91
C VAL A 302 -0.59 0.24 3.03
N GLY A 303 -0.31 -0.71 2.16
CA GLY A 303 0.89 -1.56 2.25
C GLY A 303 0.78 -2.68 3.28
N SER A 304 -0.40 -2.94 3.86
CA SER A 304 -0.59 -4.04 4.83
C SER A 304 -0.75 -5.41 4.21
N GLU A 305 -0.85 -5.50 2.87
CA GLU A 305 -0.93 -6.75 2.12
C GLU A 305 -2.09 -7.66 2.57
N GLY A 306 -3.20 -7.05 3.00
CA GLY A 306 -4.38 -7.77 3.51
C GLY A 306 -4.18 -8.43 4.87
N THR A 307 -3.06 -8.17 5.56
CA THR A 307 -2.75 -8.79 6.84
C THR A 307 -3.43 -8.10 8.03
N LEU A 308 -3.88 -6.85 7.90
CA LEU A 308 -4.52 -6.12 9.02
C LEU A 308 -6.04 -5.94 8.87
N GLY A 309 -6.58 -6.22 7.69
CA GLY A 309 -8.00 -6.08 7.39
C GLY A 309 -8.26 -6.02 5.89
N ILE A 310 -9.54 -5.91 5.55
CA ILE A 310 -10.05 -5.99 4.18
C ILE A 310 -10.63 -4.63 3.79
N VAL A 311 -10.03 -3.97 2.80
CA VAL A 311 -10.52 -2.69 2.27
C VAL A 311 -11.74 -2.94 1.39
N THR A 312 -12.89 -2.33 1.70
CA THR A 312 -14.15 -2.50 0.94
C THR A 312 -14.62 -1.23 0.21
N GLU A 313 -14.08 -0.07 0.58
CA GLU A 313 -14.32 1.21 -0.09
C GLU A 313 -13.11 2.13 0.14
N ALA A 314 -12.72 2.87 -0.89
CA ALA A 314 -11.68 3.89 -0.78
C ALA A 314 -12.18 5.24 -1.27
N THR A 315 -11.89 6.30 -0.51
CA THR A 315 -11.95 7.66 -1.06
C THR A 315 -10.55 8.07 -1.50
N LEU A 316 -10.38 8.41 -2.77
CA LEU A 316 -9.12 8.75 -3.40
C LEU A 316 -9.13 10.19 -3.91
N LYS A 317 -7.97 10.86 -3.87
CA LYS A 317 -7.79 12.15 -4.54
C LYS A 317 -7.80 11.96 -6.07
N LEU A 318 -8.12 13.03 -6.78
CA LEU A 318 -7.92 13.18 -8.21
C LEU A 318 -6.95 14.35 -8.49
N ALA A 319 -6.21 14.24 -9.59
CA ALA A 319 -5.33 15.27 -10.13
C ALA A 319 -6.01 15.98 -11.30
N VAL A 320 -5.55 17.21 -11.59
CA VAL A 320 -5.95 17.92 -12.81
C VAL A 320 -5.22 17.33 -14.00
N LEU A 321 -5.95 17.07 -15.09
CA LEU A 321 -5.36 16.60 -16.33
C LEU A 321 -4.42 17.69 -16.89
N PRO A 322 -3.12 17.38 -17.11
CA PRO A 322 -2.19 18.30 -17.74
C PRO A 322 -2.64 18.75 -19.15
N GLU A 323 -2.38 20.01 -19.48
CA GLU A 323 -2.73 20.59 -20.78
C GLU A 323 -1.96 19.96 -21.95
N ASN A 324 -0.68 19.63 -21.73
CA ASN A 324 0.20 19.09 -22.75
C ASN A 324 1.07 18.00 -22.13
N TYR A 325 1.43 17.02 -22.98
CA TYR A 325 2.44 16.00 -22.70
C TYR A 325 3.53 16.06 -23.76
N SER A 326 4.73 15.60 -23.40
CA SER A 326 5.80 15.30 -24.36
C SER A 326 6.62 14.12 -23.84
N VAL A 327 7.29 13.43 -24.75
CA VAL A 327 8.13 12.26 -24.45
C VAL A 327 9.49 12.49 -25.06
N ALA A 328 10.56 12.15 -24.33
CA ALA A 328 11.90 12.08 -24.88
C ALA A 328 12.55 10.72 -24.62
N VAL A 329 13.38 10.28 -25.56
CA VAL A 329 14.15 9.03 -25.49
C VAL A 329 15.62 9.34 -25.72
N VAL A 330 16.46 8.87 -24.80
CA VAL A 330 17.88 9.21 -24.75
C VAL A 330 18.69 7.94 -24.52
N PRO A 331 19.37 7.39 -25.54
CA PRO A 331 20.26 6.24 -25.39
C PRO A 331 21.64 6.68 -24.87
N PHE A 332 22.34 5.79 -24.17
CA PHE A 332 23.66 6.00 -23.57
C PHE A 332 24.60 4.85 -23.91
N ASN A 333 25.91 5.08 -23.86
CA ASN A 333 26.88 4.00 -24.08
C ASN A 333 27.00 3.06 -22.87
N THR A 334 26.75 3.56 -21.66
CA THR A 334 26.80 2.77 -20.43
C THR A 334 25.56 3.00 -19.56
N ILE A 335 25.21 2.00 -18.75
CA ILE A 335 24.09 2.10 -17.80
C ILE A 335 24.42 3.08 -16.66
N HIS A 336 25.70 3.15 -16.29
CA HIS A 336 26.17 4.08 -15.26
C HIS A 336 25.94 5.54 -15.69
N ASP A 337 26.24 5.88 -16.95
CA ASP A 337 26.01 7.24 -17.48
C ASP A 337 24.52 7.58 -17.55
N ALA A 338 23.69 6.64 -18.02
CA ALA A 338 22.24 6.80 -18.04
C ALA A 338 21.68 7.10 -16.64
N VAL A 339 22.01 6.26 -15.66
CA VAL A 339 21.50 6.42 -14.28
C VAL A 339 22.06 7.67 -13.60
N SER A 340 23.33 8.01 -13.88
CA SER A 340 23.95 9.23 -13.37
C SER A 340 23.26 10.49 -13.93
N ALA A 341 22.92 10.50 -15.22
CA ALA A 341 22.17 11.58 -15.85
C ALA A 341 20.76 11.69 -15.24
N ALA A 342 20.04 10.56 -15.09
CA ALA A 342 18.72 10.52 -14.45
C ALA A 342 18.76 11.11 -13.03
N THR A 343 19.72 10.67 -12.21
CA THR A 343 19.93 11.17 -10.85
C THR A 343 20.24 12.68 -10.86
N LYS A 344 21.01 13.16 -11.85
CA LYS A 344 21.32 14.59 -11.98
C LYS A 344 20.09 15.42 -12.34
N VAL A 345 19.20 14.91 -13.20
CA VAL A 345 17.90 15.55 -13.53
C VAL A 345 17.08 15.76 -12.26
N ILE A 346 16.92 14.71 -11.44
CA ILE A 346 16.16 14.79 -10.18
C ILE A 346 16.82 15.75 -9.18
N ARG A 347 18.15 15.66 -8.99
CA ARG A 347 18.90 16.54 -8.07
C ARG A 347 18.91 18.01 -8.50
N ARG A 348 18.68 18.30 -9.79
CA ARG A 348 18.50 19.67 -10.30
C ARG A 348 17.08 20.18 -10.14
N GLY A 349 16.14 19.35 -9.69
CA GLY A 349 14.73 19.71 -9.53
C GLY A 349 14.02 19.91 -10.87
N VAL A 350 14.50 19.29 -11.95
CA VAL A 350 13.83 19.38 -13.25
C VAL A 350 12.52 18.58 -13.18
N PRO A 351 11.35 19.20 -13.41
CA PRO A 351 10.08 18.49 -13.30
C PRO A 351 9.92 17.51 -14.45
N VAL A 352 9.69 16.24 -14.11
CA VAL A 352 9.37 15.16 -15.03
C VAL A 352 8.12 14.44 -14.54
N ALA A 353 7.26 14.03 -15.47
CA ALA A 353 6.09 13.20 -15.17
C ALA A 353 6.47 11.73 -14.99
N ALA A 354 7.47 11.26 -15.73
CA ALA A 354 8.07 9.93 -15.59
C ALA A 354 9.55 9.99 -16.00
N LEU A 355 10.36 9.14 -15.38
CA LEU A 355 11.78 8.97 -15.68
C LEU A 355 12.15 7.51 -15.53
N GLU A 356 12.15 6.81 -16.67
CA GLU A 356 12.30 5.36 -16.75
C GLU A 356 13.61 4.97 -17.41
N LEU A 357 14.16 3.82 -17.01
CA LEU A 357 15.31 3.19 -17.63
C LEU A 357 14.89 1.86 -18.26
N MET A 358 15.46 1.55 -19.42
CA MET A 358 15.55 0.18 -19.95
C MET A 358 17.00 -0.08 -20.33
N ASP A 359 17.53 -1.23 -19.93
CA ASP A 359 18.89 -1.63 -20.32
C ASP A 359 18.96 -2.18 -21.76
N GLU A 360 20.17 -2.42 -22.25
CA GLU A 360 20.41 -2.93 -23.61
C GLU A 360 19.71 -4.28 -23.87
N THR A 361 19.68 -5.16 -22.88
CA THR A 361 19.00 -6.47 -22.97
C THR A 361 17.50 -6.28 -23.15
N GLN A 362 16.90 -5.41 -22.35
CA GLN A 362 15.47 -5.11 -22.44
C GLN A 362 15.11 -4.42 -23.76
N MET A 363 15.97 -3.54 -24.29
CA MET A 363 15.78 -2.91 -25.60
C MET A 363 15.85 -3.96 -26.73
N ARG A 364 16.77 -4.92 -26.66
CA ARG A 364 16.83 -6.07 -27.60
C ARG A 364 15.55 -6.91 -27.54
N ILE A 365 15.08 -7.23 -26.33
CA ILE A 365 13.81 -7.96 -26.13
C ILE A 365 12.63 -7.26 -26.80
N VAL A 366 12.54 -5.93 -26.71
CA VAL A 366 11.48 -5.16 -27.38
C VAL A 366 11.59 -5.26 -28.91
N ASN A 367 12.81 -5.19 -29.46
CA ASN A 367 13.02 -5.37 -30.90
C ASN A 367 12.62 -6.77 -31.38
N GLU A 368 13.00 -7.81 -30.63
CA GLU A 368 12.68 -9.21 -30.93
C GLU A 368 11.18 -9.49 -30.84
N GLY A 369 10.50 -8.97 -29.82
CA GLY A 369 9.05 -9.08 -29.67
C GLY A 369 8.26 -8.42 -30.80
N GLY A 370 8.85 -7.46 -31.51
CA GLY A 370 8.32 -6.90 -32.76
C GLY A 370 7.08 -6.01 -32.62
N VAL A 371 6.55 -5.81 -31.41
CA VAL A 371 5.35 -5.00 -31.12
C VAL A 371 5.52 -3.53 -31.53
N THR A 372 6.75 -3.01 -31.49
CA THR A 372 7.05 -1.61 -31.86
C THR A 372 7.39 -1.40 -33.34
N ARG A 373 7.24 -2.41 -34.21
CA ARG A 373 7.54 -2.27 -35.65
C ARG A 373 6.65 -1.22 -36.33
N PRO A 374 7.14 -0.51 -37.36
CA PRO A 374 8.42 -0.70 -38.07
C PRO A 374 9.63 -0.06 -37.37
N ARG A 375 9.46 0.54 -36.20
CA ARG A 375 10.57 1.13 -35.44
C ARG A 375 11.45 0.05 -34.84
N VAL A 376 12.76 0.21 -35.01
CA VAL A 376 13.81 -0.61 -34.39
C VAL A 376 14.63 0.30 -33.50
N TRP A 377 14.83 -0.12 -32.26
CA TRP A 377 15.52 0.67 -31.24
C TRP A 377 17.01 0.34 -31.19
N GLN A 378 17.82 1.30 -30.73
CA GLN A 378 19.21 1.02 -30.39
C GLN A 378 19.25 0.11 -29.16
N GLU A 379 19.99 -0.99 -29.24
CA GLU A 379 20.19 -1.94 -28.13
C GLU A 379 21.25 -1.38 -27.17
N LYS A 380 20.90 -0.29 -26.51
CA LYS A 380 21.73 0.46 -25.57
C LYS A 380 20.92 0.82 -24.32
N PRO A 381 21.56 1.02 -23.15
CA PRO A 381 20.88 1.60 -22.00
C PRO A 381 20.18 2.91 -22.41
N THR A 382 18.89 3.02 -22.13
CA THR A 382 18.04 4.09 -22.66
C THR A 382 17.15 4.66 -21.57
N LEU A 383 17.18 5.98 -21.42
CA LEU A 383 16.23 6.71 -20.59
C LEU A 383 15.01 7.13 -21.40
N PHE A 384 13.84 7.03 -20.76
CA PHE A 384 12.57 7.52 -21.27
C PHE A 384 12.03 8.57 -20.30
N PHE A 385 11.78 9.76 -20.82
CA PHE A 385 11.21 10.87 -20.07
C PHE A 385 9.78 11.12 -20.52
N LYS A 386 8.86 11.33 -19.57
CA LYS A 386 7.61 12.04 -19.84
C LYS A 386 7.67 13.42 -19.21
N PHE A 387 7.13 14.40 -19.91
CA PHE A 387 6.92 15.76 -19.44
C PHE A 387 5.43 16.08 -19.47
N SER A 388 4.96 16.89 -18.54
CA SER A 388 3.56 17.34 -18.50
C SER A 388 3.44 18.76 -17.95
N GLY A 389 2.52 19.55 -18.51
CA GLY A 389 2.30 20.94 -18.09
C GLY A 389 1.99 21.90 -19.24
N SER A 390 2.27 23.19 -19.03
CA SER A 390 2.16 24.21 -20.08
C SER A 390 3.29 24.09 -21.09
N LYS A 391 3.10 24.61 -22.31
CA LYS A 391 4.13 24.54 -23.37
C LYS A 391 5.49 25.12 -22.94
N LEU A 392 5.49 26.25 -22.22
CA LEU A 392 6.72 26.88 -21.72
C LEU A 392 7.45 25.99 -20.70
N MET A 393 6.71 25.35 -19.80
CA MET A 393 7.30 24.42 -18.83
C MET A 393 7.91 23.19 -19.50
N LEU A 394 7.24 22.66 -20.53
CA LEU A 394 7.75 21.54 -21.33
C LEU A 394 9.05 21.91 -22.04
N GLU A 395 9.07 23.05 -22.74
CA GLU A 395 10.26 23.53 -23.47
C GLU A 395 11.46 23.71 -22.53
N GLU A 396 11.25 24.34 -21.37
CA GLU A 396 12.30 24.51 -20.36
C GLU A 396 12.79 23.18 -19.79
N ALA A 397 11.87 22.28 -19.41
CA ALA A 397 12.24 20.97 -18.87
C ALA A 397 13.01 20.13 -19.89
N ILE A 398 12.56 20.08 -21.15
CA ILE A 398 13.22 19.35 -22.24
C ILE A 398 14.63 19.91 -22.47
N GLN A 399 14.78 21.24 -22.51
CA GLN A 399 16.08 21.88 -22.72
C GLN A 399 17.05 21.59 -21.57
N ASN A 400 16.57 21.61 -20.33
CA ASN A 400 17.37 21.27 -19.15
C ASN A 400 17.77 19.79 -19.14
N VAL A 401 16.85 18.87 -19.45
CA VAL A 401 17.17 17.44 -19.56
C VAL A 401 18.22 17.22 -20.65
N LYS A 402 18.05 17.80 -21.84
CA LYS A 402 19.00 17.68 -22.94
C LYS A 402 20.42 18.13 -22.54
N GLN A 403 20.55 19.30 -21.92
CA GLN A 403 21.84 19.80 -21.43
C GLN A 403 22.48 18.87 -20.40
N ILE A 404 21.66 18.30 -19.50
CA ILE A 404 22.15 17.37 -18.50
C ILE A 404 22.62 16.07 -19.16
N THR A 405 21.81 15.47 -20.05
CA THR A 405 22.14 14.18 -20.66
C THR A 405 23.36 14.27 -21.58
N GLU A 406 23.55 15.38 -22.29
CA GLU A 406 24.74 15.62 -23.13
C GLU A 406 26.05 15.60 -22.32
N ALA A 407 26.01 15.96 -21.04
CA ALA A 407 27.18 15.91 -20.16
C ALA A 407 27.59 14.48 -19.74
N TYR A 408 26.78 13.46 -20.06
CA TYR A 408 27.00 12.04 -19.74
C TYR A 408 27.05 11.17 -21.00
N ASP A 409 27.63 11.67 -22.09
CA ASP A 409 27.88 10.90 -23.33
C ASP A 409 26.62 10.25 -23.96
N SER A 410 25.47 10.92 -23.85
CA SER A 410 24.22 10.49 -24.50
C SER A 410 24.37 10.44 -26.03
N GLN A 411 23.81 9.39 -26.64
CA GLN A 411 23.89 9.11 -28.08
C GLN A 411 22.67 9.65 -28.82
N GLY A 412 22.50 10.97 -28.76
CA GLY A 412 21.36 11.67 -29.33
C GLY A 412 20.24 11.93 -28.33
N PHE A 413 19.26 12.71 -28.77
CA PHE A 413 18.13 13.13 -27.97
C PHE A 413 16.91 13.23 -28.88
N GLU A 414 16.02 12.24 -28.81
CA GLU A 414 14.78 12.26 -29.58
C GLU A 414 13.65 12.74 -28.70
N PHE A 415 12.87 13.70 -29.18
CA PHE A 415 11.69 14.21 -28.48
C PHE A 415 10.50 14.21 -29.41
N ALA A 416 9.33 13.90 -28.86
CA ALA A 416 8.10 13.84 -29.63
C ALA A 416 7.59 15.24 -29.98
N ARG A 417 7.24 15.44 -31.25
CA ARG A 417 6.69 16.69 -31.79
C ARG A 417 5.17 16.71 -31.81
N ASP A 418 4.54 15.55 -31.79
CA ASP A 418 3.09 15.36 -31.82
C ASP A 418 2.66 14.14 -30.99
N GLU A 419 1.35 13.96 -30.79
CA GLU A 419 0.78 12.86 -29.99
C GLU A 419 1.11 11.47 -30.54
N ARG A 420 1.26 11.34 -31.87
CA ARG A 420 1.60 10.08 -32.51
C ARG A 420 3.05 9.69 -32.19
N GLU A 421 3.97 10.64 -32.26
CA GLU A 421 5.35 10.44 -31.83
C GLU A 421 5.43 10.17 -30.32
N GLN A 422 4.62 10.82 -29.48
CA GLN A 422 4.58 10.54 -28.03
C GLN A 422 4.21 9.08 -27.77
N THR A 423 3.15 8.61 -28.42
CA THR A 423 2.68 7.22 -28.30
C THR A 423 3.74 6.24 -28.79
N LEU A 424 4.36 6.53 -29.94
CA LEU A 424 5.42 5.69 -30.49
C LEU A 424 6.65 5.65 -29.58
N LEU A 425 7.12 6.80 -29.09
CA LEU A 425 8.31 6.88 -28.25
C LEU A 425 8.12 6.18 -26.90
N TRP A 426 6.93 6.29 -26.33
CA TRP A 426 6.60 5.62 -25.06
C TRP A 426 6.30 4.12 -25.22
N SER A 427 6.00 3.65 -26.44
CA SER A 427 5.58 2.27 -26.69
C SER A 427 6.60 1.24 -26.19
N ALA A 428 7.91 1.47 -26.38
CA ALA A 428 8.93 0.53 -25.91
C ALA A 428 8.85 0.26 -24.40
N ARG A 429 8.64 1.33 -23.60
CA ARG A 429 8.52 1.19 -22.14
C ARG A 429 7.23 0.47 -21.76
N LYS A 430 6.11 0.78 -22.44
CA LYS A 430 4.80 0.18 -22.21
C LYS A 430 4.77 -1.31 -22.53
N GLU A 431 5.38 -1.70 -23.66
CA GLU A 431 5.36 -3.07 -24.16
C GLU A 431 6.48 -3.95 -23.59
N SER A 432 7.33 -3.41 -22.71
CA SER A 432 8.54 -4.08 -22.22
C SER A 432 8.29 -5.42 -21.51
N LEU A 433 7.28 -5.50 -20.64
CA LEU A 433 6.91 -6.74 -19.95
C LEU A 433 6.28 -7.74 -20.91
N TYR A 434 5.36 -7.29 -21.77
CA TYR A 434 4.70 -8.17 -22.75
C TYR A 434 5.69 -8.75 -23.77
N SER A 435 6.67 -7.96 -24.20
CA SER A 435 7.75 -8.43 -25.09
C SER A 435 8.58 -9.52 -24.42
N LEU A 436 8.88 -9.37 -23.13
CA LEU A 436 9.61 -10.37 -22.35
C LEU A 436 8.81 -11.68 -22.21
N LEU A 437 7.51 -11.59 -21.91
CA LEU A 437 6.62 -12.75 -21.82
C LEU A 437 6.44 -13.45 -23.16
N ALA A 438 6.37 -12.71 -24.26
CA ALA A 438 6.19 -13.27 -25.60
C ALA A 438 7.41 -14.07 -26.08
N LEU A 439 8.60 -13.80 -25.53
CA LEU A 439 9.83 -14.53 -25.84
C LEU A 439 10.07 -15.73 -24.93
N ARG A 440 9.23 -15.93 -23.91
CA ARG A 440 9.33 -17.05 -22.97
C ARG A 440 9.08 -18.37 -23.70
N LYS A 441 10.00 -19.32 -23.54
CA LYS A 441 9.84 -20.68 -24.08
C LYS A 441 9.07 -21.57 -23.11
N GLU A 442 8.59 -22.69 -23.63
CA GLU A 442 7.97 -23.72 -22.80
C GLU A 442 8.97 -24.21 -21.73
N GLY A 443 8.51 -24.28 -20.47
CA GLY A 443 9.33 -24.62 -19.31
C GLY A 443 10.12 -23.45 -18.70
N GLU A 444 10.24 -22.31 -19.38
CA GLU A 444 10.87 -21.12 -18.80
C GLU A 444 9.91 -20.42 -17.81
N GLU A 445 10.47 -20.01 -16.69
CA GLU A 445 9.83 -19.18 -15.67
C GLU A 445 10.55 -17.83 -15.58
N MET A 446 9.92 -16.87 -14.89
CA MET A 446 10.47 -15.54 -14.73
C MET A 446 10.38 -15.10 -13.27
N TRP A 447 11.53 -14.72 -12.71
CA TRP A 447 11.59 -14.04 -11.43
C TRP A 447 11.51 -12.53 -11.68
N ASN A 448 10.36 -11.93 -11.37
CA ASN A 448 10.17 -10.49 -11.40
C ASN A 448 10.33 -9.96 -9.99
N THR A 449 11.28 -9.07 -9.77
CA THR A 449 11.46 -8.47 -8.46
C THR A 449 12.09 -7.09 -8.57
N ASP A 450 12.11 -6.40 -7.45
CA ASP A 450 12.44 -4.99 -7.35
C ASP A 450 13.17 -4.68 -6.03
N VAL A 451 13.96 -3.61 -6.05
CA VAL A 451 14.54 -2.97 -4.87
C VAL A 451 14.54 -1.46 -5.09
N ALA A 452 14.70 -0.69 -4.01
CA ALA A 452 14.96 0.74 -4.14
C ALA A 452 16.12 1.14 -3.23
N VAL A 453 16.91 2.12 -3.68
CA VAL A 453 18.06 2.65 -2.93
C VAL A 453 18.04 4.17 -2.97
N PRO A 454 18.76 4.85 -2.05
CA PRO A 454 19.05 6.27 -2.21
C PRO A 454 19.62 6.55 -3.61
N LEU A 455 19.18 7.64 -4.25
CA LEU A 455 19.57 7.97 -5.62
C LEU A 455 21.10 7.97 -5.86
N SER A 456 21.89 8.25 -4.81
CA SER A 456 23.36 8.20 -4.86
C SER A 456 23.94 6.81 -5.15
N HIS A 457 23.21 5.73 -4.86
CA HIS A 457 23.65 4.34 -5.01
C HIS A 457 23.04 3.64 -6.23
N LEU A 458 22.06 4.27 -6.90
CA LEU A 458 21.26 3.62 -7.94
C LEU A 458 22.09 3.10 -9.12
N ALA A 459 23.09 3.88 -9.56
CA ALA A 459 23.96 3.46 -10.66
C ALA A 459 24.79 2.22 -10.28
N ASP A 460 25.38 2.24 -9.08
CA ASP A 460 26.27 1.20 -8.59
C ASP A 460 25.53 -0.14 -8.41
N ILE A 461 24.35 -0.12 -7.79
CA ILE A 461 23.57 -1.34 -7.56
C ILE A 461 23.10 -1.97 -8.87
N ILE A 462 22.66 -1.18 -9.85
CA ILE A 462 22.20 -1.69 -11.15
C ILE A 462 23.37 -2.36 -11.88
N VAL A 463 24.54 -1.71 -11.92
CA VAL A 463 25.75 -2.29 -12.54
C VAL A 463 26.14 -3.60 -11.87
N ALA A 464 26.19 -3.62 -10.53
CA ALA A 464 26.60 -4.80 -9.78
C ALA A 464 25.61 -5.97 -9.95
N SER A 465 24.30 -5.71 -9.91
CA SER A 465 23.27 -6.75 -10.04
C SER A 465 23.33 -7.42 -11.42
N LYS A 466 23.52 -6.62 -12.48
CA LYS A 466 23.74 -7.14 -13.84
C LYS A 466 24.99 -8.00 -13.96
N GLN A 467 26.08 -7.60 -13.31
CA GLN A 467 27.33 -8.37 -13.30
C GLN A 467 27.13 -9.70 -12.56
N ASP A 468 26.43 -9.70 -11.43
CA ASP A 468 26.12 -10.90 -10.64
C ASP A 468 25.26 -11.88 -11.45
N ALA A 469 24.20 -11.40 -12.12
CA ALA A 469 23.36 -12.23 -12.98
C ALA A 469 24.14 -12.83 -14.17
N ALA A 470 24.95 -12.01 -14.85
CA ALA A 470 25.78 -12.46 -15.97
C ALA A 470 26.83 -13.50 -15.54
N ALA A 471 27.46 -13.32 -14.37
CA ALA A 471 28.43 -14.27 -13.82
C ALA A 471 27.81 -15.64 -13.49
N LEU A 472 26.51 -15.69 -13.22
CA LEU A 472 25.75 -16.92 -13.02
C LEU A 472 25.25 -17.55 -14.33
N GLY A 473 25.45 -16.86 -15.47
CA GLY A 473 24.98 -17.27 -16.78
C GLY A 473 23.47 -17.11 -16.95
N LEU A 474 22.84 -16.20 -16.19
CA LEU A 474 21.40 -15.94 -16.25
C LEU A 474 21.07 -14.93 -17.35
N ASN A 475 19.91 -15.11 -17.98
CA ASN A 475 19.34 -14.09 -18.86
C ASN A 475 18.51 -13.11 -18.01
N ALA A 476 19.10 -11.97 -17.68
CA ALA A 476 18.46 -10.93 -16.88
C ALA A 476 18.41 -9.61 -17.66
N CYS A 477 17.32 -8.87 -17.48
CA CYS A 477 17.20 -7.50 -17.97
C CYS A 477 16.76 -6.57 -16.86
N VAL A 478 17.15 -5.29 -16.99
CA VAL A 478 16.85 -4.24 -16.02
C VAL A 478 15.90 -3.21 -16.63
N LYS A 479 14.90 -2.86 -15.83
CA LYS A 479 14.07 -1.66 -16.02
C LYS A 479 14.04 -0.89 -14.72
N GLY A 480 13.75 0.40 -14.73
CA GLY A 480 13.58 1.09 -13.47
C GLY A 480 12.82 2.39 -13.53
N HIS A 481 12.10 2.65 -12.45
CA HIS A 481 11.58 3.96 -12.07
C HIS A 481 12.74 4.79 -11.51
N VAL A 482 13.76 5.05 -12.33
CA VAL A 482 15.04 5.62 -11.85
C VAL A 482 14.89 7.06 -11.34
N GLY A 483 13.74 7.70 -11.58
CA GLY A 483 13.37 8.98 -10.99
C GLY A 483 13.14 8.95 -9.48
N ASP A 484 12.75 7.82 -8.89
CA ASP A 484 12.48 7.69 -7.45
C ASP A 484 13.40 6.69 -6.72
N GLY A 485 14.40 6.14 -7.43
CA GLY A 485 15.42 5.26 -6.83
C GLY A 485 15.09 3.78 -6.92
N ASN A 486 14.00 3.41 -7.61
CA ASN A 486 13.59 2.01 -7.79
C ASN A 486 14.04 1.43 -9.13
N PHE A 487 14.48 0.16 -9.10
CA PHE A 487 14.65 -0.64 -10.31
C PHE A 487 14.16 -2.07 -10.12
N HIS A 488 13.94 -2.69 -11.26
CA HIS A 488 13.41 -4.03 -11.45
C HIS A 488 14.47 -4.87 -12.15
N GLU A 489 14.65 -6.09 -11.68
CA GLU A 489 15.39 -7.12 -12.38
C GLU A 489 14.41 -8.23 -12.78
N ASN A 490 14.37 -8.53 -14.08
CA ASN A 490 13.58 -9.65 -14.60
C ASN A 490 14.56 -10.74 -15.02
N ILE A 491 14.50 -11.89 -14.35
CA ILE A 491 15.42 -13.02 -14.57
C ILE A 491 14.64 -14.19 -15.15
N THR A 492 14.99 -14.60 -16.37
CA THR A 492 14.42 -15.80 -17.01
C THR A 492 15.30 -17.01 -16.69
N TYR A 493 14.66 -18.13 -16.31
CA TYR A 493 15.33 -19.40 -16.01
C TYR A 493 14.44 -20.59 -16.40
N ASP A 494 15.03 -21.75 -16.65
CA ASP A 494 14.29 -22.99 -16.91
C ASP A 494 13.75 -23.57 -15.58
N GLY A 495 12.43 -23.51 -15.39
CA GLY A 495 11.75 -23.97 -14.17
C GLY A 495 11.80 -25.48 -13.96
N THR A 496 12.17 -26.24 -15.00
CA THR A 496 12.36 -27.71 -14.94
C THR A 496 13.74 -28.11 -14.42
N LYS A 497 14.68 -27.14 -14.34
CA LYS A 497 16.06 -27.34 -13.89
C LYS A 497 16.30 -26.69 -12.51
N PRO A 498 16.36 -27.48 -11.42
CA PRO A 498 16.56 -26.94 -10.07
C PRO A 498 17.81 -26.06 -9.93
N GLU A 499 18.87 -26.35 -10.68
CA GLU A 499 20.12 -25.58 -10.67
C GLU A 499 19.97 -24.17 -11.25
N GLU A 500 19.09 -23.95 -12.24
CA GLU A 500 18.84 -22.62 -12.79
C GLU A 500 18.01 -21.78 -11.82
N TYR A 501 17.03 -22.40 -11.15
CA TYR A 501 16.26 -21.76 -10.08
C TYR A 501 17.16 -21.30 -8.91
N GLU A 502 18.08 -22.15 -8.44
CA GLU A 502 18.98 -21.77 -7.34
C GLU A 502 19.97 -20.66 -7.76
N LYS A 503 20.38 -20.61 -9.03
CA LYS A 503 21.14 -19.46 -9.56
C LYS A 503 20.31 -18.18 -9.55
N ALA A 504 19.08 -18.21 -10.08
CA ALA A 504 18.19 -17.05 -10.09
C ALA A 504 17.92 -16.53 -8.67
N LYS A 505 17.61 -17.43 -7.75
CA LYS A 505 17.44 -17.13 -6.32
C LYS A 505 18.69 -16.50 -5.70
N LYS A 506 19.89 -16.99 -6.05
CA LYS A 506 21.16 -16.41 -5.58
C LYS A 506 21.34 -14.98 -6.10
N ALA A 507 21.04 -14.71 -7.37
CA ALA A 507 21.11 -13.38 -7.95
C ALA A 507 20.17 -12.41 -7.21
N VAL A 508 18.90 -12.79 -7.03
CA VAL A 508 17.90 -12.00 -6.30
C VAL A 508 18.33 -11.73 -4.86
N LYS A 509 18.77 -12.75 -4.11
CA LYS A 509 19.24 -12.57 -2.73
C LYS A 509 20.44 -11.63 -2.64
N SER A 510 21.35 -11.69 -3.62
CA SER A 510 22.53 -10.83 -3.67
C SER A 510 22.15 -9.38 -3.97
N MET A 511 21.24 -9.15 -4.92
CA MET A 511 20.68 -7.83 -5.22
C MET A 511 19.97 -7.22 -4.00
N VAL A 512 19.09 -7.98 -3.35
CA VAL A 512 18.34 -7.52 -2.18
C VAL A 512 19.25 -7.19 -0.99
N GLN A 513 20.20 -8.07 -0.68
CA GLN A 513 21.17 -7.80 0.38
C GLN A 513 21.98 -6.54 0.07
N ARG A 514 22.42 -6.37 -1.17
CA ARG A 514 23.17 -5.18 -1.60
C ARG A 514 22.34 -3.90 -1.46
N ALA A 515 21.05 -3.95 -1.77
CA ALA A 515 20.16 -2.81 -1.57
C ALA A 515 20.10 -2.41 -0.09
N ILE A 516 19.92 -3.38 0.82
CA ILE A 516 19.90 -3.15 2.27
C ILE A 516 21.24 -2.57 2.75
N ASP A 517 22.36 -3.13 2.30
CA ASP A 517 23.72 -2.65 2.63
C ASP A 517 23.97 -1.21 2.13
N MET A 518 23.24 -0.76 1.10
CA MET A 518 23.27 0.59 0.53
C MET A 518 22.21 1.54 1.11
N GLU A 519 21.72 1.26 2.32
CA GLU A 519 20.65 2.03 2.99
C GLU A 519 19.32 2.07 2.19
N GLY A 520 19.13 1.10 1.30
CA GLY A 520 17.91 0.90 0.53
C GLY A 520 16.91 -0.03 1.19
N THR A 521 15.98 -0.53 0.39
CA THR A 521 14.89 -1.42 0.82
C THR A 521 14.79 -2.65 -0.08
N CYS A 522 14.36 -3.77 0.50
CA CYS A 522 14.21 -5.05 -0.18
C CYS A 522 13.08 -5.06 -1.23
N THR A 523 12.21 -4.05 -1.25
CA THR A 523 11.19 -3.85 -2.29
C THR A 523 10.85 -2.36 -2.41
N GLY A 524 10.72 -1.87 -3.64
CA GLY A 524 10.26 -0.50 -3.90
C GLY A 524 8.74 -0.39 -4.00
N GLU A 525 8.07 -1.39 -4.62
CA GLU A 525 6.64 -1.30 -4.96
C GLU A 525 5.85 -2.62 -4.91
N HIS A 526 6.51 -3.78 -4.92
CA HIS A 526 5.80 -5.07 -5.02
C HIS A 526 5.37 -5.64 -3.67
N GLY A 527 5.91 -5.16 -2.55
CA GLY A 527 5.61 -5.64 -1.21
C GLY A 527 6.50 -6.80 -0.78
N ILE A 528 6.22 -7.36 0.40
CA ILE A 528 6.99 -8.44 1.00
C ILE A 528 6.42 -9.80 0.60
N GLY A 529 5.10 -9.90 0.59
CA GLY A 529 4.35 -11.11 0.28
C GLY A 529 4.87 -12.30 1.07
N PHE A 530 4.98 -13.43 0.37
CA PHE A 530 5.55 -14.66 0.90
C PHE A 530 7.07 -14.71 0.70
N GLY A 531 7.57 -14.11 -0.39
CA GLY A 531 8.95 -14.29 -0.87
C GLY A 531 10.03 -13.53 -0.09
N LYS A 532 9.73 -12.34 0.45
CA LYS A 532 10.75 -11.41 0.98
C LYS A 532 10.78 -11.31 2.52
N LYS A 533 10.14 -12.24 3.25
CA LYS A 533 10.08 -12.21 4.72
C LYS A 533 11.45 -12.13 5.40
N GLU A 534 12.40 -12.94 4.91
CA GLU A 534 13.79 -12.93 5.41
C GLU A 534 14.46 -11.56 5.17
N ALA A 535 14.25 -10.97 4.00
CA ALA A 535 14.82 -9.69 3.64
C ALA A 535 14.21 -8.54 4.46
N LEU A 536 12.90 -8.55 4.71
CA LEU A 536 12.27 -7.59 5.62
C LEU A 536 12.92 -7.65 7.01
N GLN A 537 13.10 -8.86 7.56
CA GLN A 537 13.74 -9.04 8.86
C GLN A 537 15.19 -8.52 8.88
N GLN A 538 15.93 -8.67 7.79
CA GLN A 538 17.27 -8.09 7.64
C GLN A 538 17.24 -6.56 7.59
N GLU A 539 16.29 -5.98 6.85
CA GLU A 539 16.15 -4.52 6.67
C GLU A 539 15.75 -3.82 7.98
N VAL A 540 14.69 -4.29 8.65
CA VAL A 540 14.11 -3.56 9.80
C VAL A 540 14.48 -4.14 11.17
N GLY A 541 15.09 -5.33 11.20
CA GLY A 541 15.53 -6.01 12.40
C GLY A 541 14.42 -6.65 13.24
N ASN A 542 14.82 -7.56 14.14
CA ASN A 542 13.92 -8.38 14.95
C ASN A 542 12.97 -7.57 15.83
N ALA A 543 13.42 -6.46 16.42
CA ALA A 543 12.59 -5.65 17.31
C ALA A 543 11.39 -5.06 16.55
N THR A 544 11.63 -4.57 15.34
CA THR A 544 10.59 -4.00 14.47
C THR A 544 9.62 -5.08 14.00
N ILE A 545 10.13 -6.25 13.58
CA ILE A 545 9.28 -7.39 13.22
C ILE A 545 8.40 -7.80 14.41
N SER A 546 8.96 -7.96 15.61
CA SER A 546 8.19 -8.30 16.81
C SER A 546 7.08 -7.28 17.09
N PHE A 547 7.35 -6.00 16.88
CA PHE A 547 6.33 -4.95 17.01
C PHE A 547 5.22 -5.08 15.95
N MET A 548 5.58 -5.35 14.69
CA MET A 548 4.59 -5.64 13.63
C MET A 548 3.72 -6.85 13.97
N LYS A 549 4.29 -7.92 14.53
CA LYS A 549 3.55 -9.09 15.00
C LYS A 549 2.54 -8.74 16.11
N ILE A 550 2.90 -7.85 17.03
CA ILE A 550 1.99 -7.38 18.09
C ILE A 550 0.84 -6.56 17.52
N LEU A 551 1.13 -5.66 16.58
CA LEU A 551 0.09 -4.92 15.86
C LEU A 551 -0.84 -5.90 15.14
N LYS A 552 -0.30 -6.83 14.36
CA LYS A 552 -1.06 -7.90 13.69
C LYS A 552 -1.96 -8.66 14.67
N GLY A 553 -1.42 -9.11 15.81
CA GLY A 553 -2.20 -9.80 16.84
C GLY A 553 -3.30 -8.95 17.49
N THR A 554 -3.18 -7.62 17.45
CA THR A 554 -4.21 -6.69 17.95
C THR A 554 -5.36 -6.55 16.94
N PHE A 555 -5.07 -6.49 15.65
CA PHE A 555 -6.08 -6.43 14.58
C PHE A 555 -6.70 -7.79 14.26
N ASP A 556 -5.95 -8.86 14.49
CA ASP A 556 -6.31 -10.23 14.12
C ASP A 556 -5.78 -11.24 15.16
N PRO A 557 -6.50 -11.41 16.28
CA PRO A 557 -6.11 -12.32 17.36
C PRO A 557 -5.97 -13.79 16.95
N HIS A 558 -6.60 -14.19 15.84
CA HIS A 558 -6.55 -15.57 15.32
C HIS A 558 -5.57 -15.73 14.16
N TRP A 559 -4.92 -14.64 13.73
CA TRP A 559 -3.97 -14.63 12.62
C TRP A 559 -4.56 -15.17 11.31
N ILE A 560 -5.86 -15.02 11.11
CA ILE A 560 -6.57 -15.53 9.93
C ILE A 560 -6.46 -14.62 8.70
N MET A 561 -6.11 -13.34 8.85
CA MET A 561 -6.02 -12.39 7.75
C MET A 561 -4.70 -12.55 7.00
N ASN A 562 -4.80 -13.05 5.76
CA ASN A 562 -3.71 -13.33 4.84
C ASN A 562 -2.45 -13.99 5.44
N PRO A 563 -2.58 -15.13 6.16
CA PRO A 563 -1.47 -15.72 6.92
C PRO A 563 -0.31 -16.18 6.03
N GLY A 564 0.89 -16.11 6.61
CA GLY A 564 2.15 -16.49 5.98
C GLY A 564 2.79 -15.42 5.10
N LYS A 565 2.15 -14.24 4.98
CA LYS A 565 2.66 -13.08 4.24
C LYS A 565 3.24 -12.03 5.19
N VAL A 566 4.19 -11.23 4.69
CA VAL A 566 4.99 -10.21 5.40
C VAL A 566 5.93 -10.80 6.47
N PHE A 567 5.43 -11.66 7.35
CA PHE A 567 6.19 -12.42 8.35
C PHE A 567 5.39 -13.64 8.81
N ASP A 568 6.08 -14.61 9.40
CA ASP A 568 5.44 -15.75 10.05
C ASP A 568 5.12 -15.44 11.52
N ARG A 569 4.22 -16.23 12.12
CA ARG A 569 3.87 -16.12 13.55
C ARG A 569 5.09 -16.30 14.46
#